data_AF-A0A316ANW7-F1
#
_entry.id   AF-A0A316ANW7-F1
#
_cell.length_a   1.000
_cell.length_b   1.000
_cell.length_c   1.000
_cell.angle_alpha   90.00
_cell.angle_beta   90.00
_cell.angle_gamma   90.00
#
_symmetry.space_group_name_H-M   'P 1'
#
loop_
_entity.id
_entity.type
_entity.pdbx_description
1 polymer ?
#
loop_
_entity_poly.entity_id
_entity_poly.type
_entity_poly.pdbx_seq_one_letter_code
_entity_poly.pdbx_strand_id
1 'polypeptide(L)'
;MKAATDLSPTEDKGELHEFETIPVVVIATGNIEEDRRLAAIARGNGQKVLLTNLPQESDLIVNSPRPTPESRQTTSPLSGKPFSWDLVQKKIWAATFRPRTGTETAMNIFAAIALMIIGHVLFTYVTFDRLTLVWNELSVSEEFFYFLMAGFIAQMIDGALGMAYGVTASTFLLTIGVPPAAVSASVHTSEIFTSGVSGYMHLKFGNVNSKLFKKILIPGVIGAITGAYLVSSLEQYIYIIKPLVALYTLILGILIIQKALKKRVEKRPIKKIGWLAWAGGTLDSIGGGGWGPIVTSTLIARGRHPKYTIGSVNLAEFFVSLASSVTFITLIGFSHWQVVLGLILGGMTAAPIAVSLSRRLPIKTMMILVGTIVIIVSLRIIYMVWFGH
;
A
#
# COMPACT_ATOMS: atom_id res chain seq x y z
N MET A 1 17.30 -11.73 -13.51
CA MET A 1 17.98 -12.01 -14.79
C MET A 1 17.92 -10.77 -15.66
N LYS A 2 19.09 -10.30 -16.12
CA LYS A 2 19.43 -8.98 -16.70
C LYS A 2 19.58 -7.81 -15.71
N ALA A 3 20.76 -7.79 -15.07
CA ALA A 3 21.60 -6.61 -14.80
C ALA A 3 22.78 -7.06 -13.93
N ALA A 4 23.70 -7.83 -14.52
CA ALA A 4 25.00 -8.19 -13.93
C ALA A 4 26.01 -8.39 -15.07
N THR A 5 25.96 -7.49 -16.04
CA THR A 5 26.88 -7.35 -17.16
C THR A 5 27.16 -5.86 -17.19
N ASP A 6 28.20 -5.46 -16.46
CA ASP A 6 29.01 -4.24 -16.65
C ASP A 6 29.92 -4.05 -15.42
N LEU A 7 30.75 -5.06 -15.19
CA LEU A 7 32.01 -4.91 -14.47
C LEU A 7 33.07 -5.52 -15.39
N SER A 8 33.52 -4.71 -16.36
CA SER A 8 34.74 -5.02 -17.10
C SER A 8 35.91 -4.98 -16.10
N PRO A 9 36.73 -6.03 -15.98
CA PRO A 9 37.97 -5.94 -15.25
C PRO A 9 38.90 -5.01 -16.03
N THR A 10 39.37 -3.97 -15.35
CA THR A 10 40.53 -3.19 -15.77
C THR A 10 41.66 -4.13 -16.16
N GLU A 11 42.26 -3.90 -17.33
CA GLU A 11 43.46 -4.58 -17.81
C GLU A 11 44.58 -4.43 -16.79
N ASP A 12 44.83 -5.48 -16.00
CA ASP A 12 46.11 -5.69 -15.35
C ASP A 12 46.60 -7.08 -15.75
N LYS A 13 47.71 -7.10 -16.50
CA LYS A 13 48.33 -8.31 -17.03
C LYS A 13 49.10 -8.98 -15.91
N GLY A 14 48.44 -9.87 -15.18
CA GLY A 14 49.08 -10.75 -14.18
C GLY A 14 48.35 -12.08 -14.10
N GLU A 15 49.03 -13.15 -14.53
CA GLU A 15 48.77 -14.58 -14.31
C GLU A 15 47.31 -15.04 -14.15
N LEU A 16 46.75 -15.59 -15.23
CA LEU A 16 45.46 -16.30 -15.21
C LEU A 16 45.57 -17.57 -14.35
N HIS A 17 45.12 -17.49 -13.10
CA HIS A 17 44.73 -18.68 -12.34
C HIS A 17 43.46 -19.26 -12.94
N GLU A 18 43.54 -20.49 -13.45
CA GLU A 18 42.42 -21.28 -13.93
C GLU A 18 41.45 -21.53 -12.75
N PHE A 19 40.30 -20.84 -12.74
CA PHE A 19 39.32 -21.00 -11.66
C PHE A 19 38.52 -22.30 -11.87
N GLU A 20 38.84 -23.34 -11.09
CA GLU A 20 37.98 -24.51 -10.96
C GLU A 20 36.62 -24.11 -10.35
N THR A 21 35.54 -24.35 -11.11
CA THR A 21 34.17 -24.14 -10.62
C THR A 21 33.74 -25.36 -9.81
N ILE A 22 33.78 -25.25 -8.48
CA ILE A 22 33.33 -26.31 -7.58
C ILE A 22 31.82 -26.16 -7.34
N PRO A 23 30.99 -27.19 -7.63
CA PRO A 23 29.57 -27.16 -7.29
C PRO A 23 29.39 -27.28 -5.77
N VAL A 24 28.91 -26.20 -5.15
CA VAL A 24 28.66 -26.11 -3.70
C VAL A 24 27.16 -26.05 -3.42
N VAL A 25 26.69 -26.85 -2.45
CA VAL A 25 25.31 -26.81 -1.95
C VAL A 25 25.29 -26.12 -0.60
N VAL A 26 24.52 -25.03 -0.51
CA VAL A 26 24.31 -24.28 0.73
C VAL A 26 23.01 -24.74 1.38
N ILE A 27 23.09 -25.19 2.63
CA ILE A 27 21.95 -25.72 3.39
C ILE A 27 21.73 -24.86 4.63
N ALA A 28 20.48 -24.42 4.81
CA ALA A 28 20.08 -23.43 5.81
C ALA A 28 18.59 -23.61 6.18
N THR A 29 18.18 -24.82 6.53
CA THR A 29 16.75 -25.08 6.83
C THR A 29 16.34 -24.58 8.21
N GLY A 30 17.30 -24.42 9.12
CA GLY A 30 17.06 -24.01 10.51
C GLY A 30 16.75 -25.19 11.45
N ASN A 31 16.70 -26.42 10.92
CA ASN A 31 16.59 -27.66 11.69
C ASN A 31 17.89 -28.47 11.53
N ILE A 32 18.56 -28.74 12.66
CA ILE A 32 19.87 -29.41 12.71
C ILE A 32 19.84 -30.83 12.11
N GLU A 33 18.78 -31.61 12.37
CA GLU A 33 18.68 -32.98 11.85
C GLU A 33 18.44 -33.01 10.34
N GLU A 34 17.63 -32.08 9.85
CA GLU A 34 17.31 -31.95 8.43
C GLU A 34 18.50 -31.42 7.63
N ASP A 35 19.24 -30.46 8.19
CA ASP A 35 20.49 -29.93 7.62
C ASP A 35 21.54 -31.05 7.46
N ARG A 36 21.70 -31.93 8.47
CA ARG A 36 22.61 -33.09 8.39
C ARG A 36 22.14 -34.14 7.37
N ARG A 37 20.83 -34.41 7.28
CA ARG A 37 20.28 -35.35 6.31
C ARG A 37 20.51 -34.87 4.87
N LEU A 38 20.23 -33.60 4.59
CA LEU A 38 20.45 -33.00 3.27
C LEU A 38 21.95 -32.94 2.93
N ALA A 39 22.82 -32.69 3.92
CA ALA A 39 24.26 -32.74 3.75
C ALA A 39 24.74 -34.14 3.35
N ALA A 40 24.22 -35.20 3.98
CA ALA A 40 24.58 -36.58 3.62
C ALA A 40 24.19 -36.92 2.17
N ILE A 41 23.01 -36.46 1.72
CA ILE A 41 22.54 -36.67 0.34
C ILE A 41 23.41 -35.90 -0.66
N ALA A 42 23.72 -34.63 -0.38
CA ALA A 42 24.56 -33.81 -1.23
C ALA A 42 25.99 -34.36 -1.36
N ARG A 43 26.56 -34.86 -0.25
CA ARG A 43 27.86 -35.56 -0.25
C ARG A 43 27.82 -36.85 -1.05
N GLY A 44 26.74 -37.63 -0.96
CA GLY A 44 26.53 -38.84 -1.77
C GLY A 44 26.51 -38.58 -3.28
N ASN A 45 26.19 -37.34 -3.69
CA ASN A 45 26.21 -36.90 -5.09
C ASN A 45 27.52 -36.18 -5.50
N GLY A 46 28.57 -36.26 -4.68
CA GLY A 46 29.88 -35.67 -4.97
C GLY A 46 29.94 -34.14 -4.85
N GLN A 47 28.97 -33.51 -4.18
CA GLN A 47 28.92 -32.06 -4.01
C GLN A 47 29.55 -31.64 -2.67
N LYS A 48 30.23 -30.49 -2.64
CA LYS A 48 30.72 -29.91 -1.38
C LYS A 48 29.59 -29.19 -0.65
N VAL A 49 29.48 -29.39 0.65
CA VAL A 49 28.36 -28.85 1.45
C VAL A 49 28.83 -27.72 2.37
N LEU A 50 28.06 -26.62 2.37
CA LEU A 50 28.19 -25.52 3.32
C LEU A 50 26.95 -25.46 4.23
N LEU A 51 27.13 -25.81 5.50
CA LEU A 51 26.10 -25.75 6.54
C LEU A 51 26.20 -24.42 7.28
N THR A 52 25.25 -23.51 7.02
CA THR A 52 25.26 -22.17 7.64
C THR A 52 25.10 -22.19 9.16
N ASN A 53 24.36 -23.17 9.69
CA ASN A 53 24.12 -23.33 11.13
C ASN A 53 25.14 -24.23 11.84
N LEU A 54 25.95 -24.99 11.09
CA LEU A 54 26.98 -25.90 11.59
C LEU A 54 28.29 -25.71 10.83
N PRO A 55 28.99 -24.57 11.04
CA PRO A 55 30.18 -24.24 10.25
C PRO A 55 31.32 -25.26 10.39
N GLN A 56 31.38 -25.95 11.53
CA GLN A 56 32.39 -26.99 11.81
C GLN A 56 32.14 -28.29 11.03
N GLU A 57 30.90 -28.58 10.65
CA GLU A 57 30.51 -29.76 9.87
C GLU A 57 30.45 -29.45 8.37
N SER A 58 30.88 -28.26 7.94
CA SER A 58 30.93 -27.84 6.54
C SER A 58 32.21 -28.31 5.88
N ASP A 59 32.11 -28.76 4.63
CA ASP A 59 33.27 -29.20 3.83
C ASP A 59 34.11 -28.00 3.34
N LEU A 60 33.55 -26.79 3.47
CA LEU A 60 34.19 -25.52 3.14
C LEU A 60 34.20 -24.64 4.39
N ILE A 61 35.41 -24.29 4.83
CA ILE A 61 35.62 -23.30 5.87
C ILE A 61 35.49 -21.93 5.21
N VAL A 62 34.38 -21.24 5.43
CA VAL A 62 34.29 -19.82 5.09
C VAL A 62 35.16 -19.07 6.09
N ASN A 63 36.37 -18.69 5.65
CA ASN A 63 37.20 -17.73 6.36
C ASN A 63 36.45 -16.39 6.41
N SER A 64 35.57 -16.24 7.40
CA SER A 64 35.19 -14.90 7.84
C SER A 64 36.47 -14.26 8.40
N PRO A 65 36.85 -13.03 7.97
CA PRO A 65 38.05 -12.39 8.47
C PRO A 65 38.01 -12.41 10.00
N ARG A 66 39.03 -13.01 10.63
CA ARG A 66 39.16 -13.04 12.08
C ARG A 66 39.05 -11.61 12.58
N PRO A 67 38.16 -11.31 13.54
CA PRO A 67 38.13 -9.98 14.11
C PRO A 67 39.47 -9.78 14.84
N THR A 68 40.15 -8.69 14.52
CA THR A 68 41.38 -8.26 15.18
C THR A 68 41.17 -8.16 16.70
N PRO A 69 42.24 -8.34 17.52
CA PRO A 69 42.12 -8.44 18.98
C PRO A 69 41.50 -7.20 19.66
N GLU A 70 41.36 -6.08 18.96
CA GLU A 70 40.69 -4.86 19.45
C GLU A 70 39.17 -5.00 19.64
N SER A 71 38.56 -6.09 19.19
CA SER A 71 37.11 -6.29 19.30
C SER A 71 36.63 -6.97 20.61
N ARG A 72 37.54 -7.31 21.53
CA ARG A 72 37.15 -7.76 22.88
C ARG A 72 36.81 -6.59 23.79
N GLN A 73 35.76 -5.84 23.45
CA GLN A 73 34.99 -5.13 24.47
C GLN A 73 33.86 -6.03 24.94
N THR A 74 33.99 -6.45 26.19
CA THR A 74 32.98 -7.08 27.04
C THR A 74 31.58 -6.51 26.77
N THR A 75 30.71 -7.31 26.15
CA THR A 75 29.29 -7.01 26.08
C THR A 75 28.65 -7.27 27.44
N SER A 76 28.49 -6.24 28.26
CA SER A 76 27.52 -6.28 29.35
C SER A 76 26.10 -6.31 28.76
N PRO A 77 25.14 -7.00 29.39
CA PRO A 77 23.77 -6.97 28.92
C PRO A 77 23.12 -5.63 29.29
N LEU A 78 22.41 -5.05 28.31
CA LEU A 78 21.44 -3.95 28.47
C LEU A 78 22.00 -2.59 28.96
N SER A 79 22.64 -1.85 28.05
CA SER A 79 22.56 -0.39 28.04
C SER A 79 22.20 0.06 26.63
N GLY A 80 21.03 0.66 26.46
CA GLY A 80 20.64 1.29 25.19
C GLY A 80 21.72 2.29 24.77
N LYS A 81 22.15 2.23 23.50
CA LYS A 81 23.11 3.20 22.98
C LYS A 81 22.56 4.61 23.25
N PRO A 82 23.31 5.53 23.88
CA PRO A 82 22.82 6.87 24.16
C PRO A 82 22.44 7.54 22.84
N PHE A 83 21.30 8.22 22.85
CA PHE A 83 20.85 9.02 21.71
C PHE A 83 21.91 10.09 21.42
N SER A 84 22.57 9.96 20.27
CA SER A 84 23.64 10.85 19.82
C SER A 84 23.17 11.59 18.58
N TRP A 85 23.27 12.92 18.62
CA TRP A 85 22.94 13.80 17.50
C TRP A 85 23.76 13.47 16.24
N ASP A 86 25.01 13.02 16.38
CA ASP A 86 25.84 12.58 15.26
C ASP A 86 25.31 11.31 14.59
N LEU A 87 24.74 10.39 15.37
CA LEU A 87 24.14 9.15 14.84
C LEU A 87 22.84 9.44 14.09
N VAL A 88 22.05 10.39 14.60
CA VAL A 88 20.85 10.92 13.94
C VAL A 88 21.24 11.64 12.66
N GLN A 89 22.23 12.53 12.72
CA GLN A 89 22.74 13.28 11.58
C GLN A 89 23.30 12.34 10.50
N LYS A 90 24.12 11.34 10.85
CA LYS A 90 24.60 10.32 9.90
C LYS A 90 23.47 9.52 9.28
N LYS A 91 22.45 9.12 10.07
CA LYS A 91 21.27 8.43 9.52
C LYS A 91 20.46 9.31 8.59
N ILE A 92 20.31 10.60 8.91
CA ILE A 92 19.63 11.57 8.07
C ILE A 92 20.42 11.76 6.76
N TRP A 93 21.72 12.05 6.82
CA TRP A 93 22.56 12.24 5.62
C TRP A 93 22.63 10.98 4.74
N ALA A 94 22.76 9.80 5.35
CA ALA A 94 22.73 8.53 4.62
C ALA A 94 21.36 8.24 3.98
N ALA A 95 20.26 8.67 4.62
CA ALA A 95 18.92 8.57 4.04
C ALA A 95 18.70 9.61 2.92
N THR A 96 19.31 10.80 3.03
CA THR A 96 19.18 11.87 2.05
C THR A 96 19.91 11.56 0.73
N PHE A 97 21.14 11.03 0.82
CA PHE A 97 22.00 10.76 -0.35
C PHE A 97 22.01 9.30 -0.84
N ARG A 98 20.98 8.53 -0.51
CA ARG A 98 20.83 7.19 -1.07
C ARG A 98 20.59 7.28 -2.60
N PRO A 99 21.21 6.43 -3.43
CA PRO A 99 20.86 6.35 -4.86
C PRO A 99 19.38 6.03 -5.00
N ARG A 100 18.63 6.96 -5.61
CA ARG A 100 17.18 6.87 -5.80
C ARG A 100 16.85 6.17 -7.11
N THR A 101 15.75 5.43 -7.12
CA THR A 101 15.26 4.81 -8.37
C THR A 101 14.66 5.87 -9.30
N GLY A 102 14.70 5.67 -10.62
CA GLY A 102 14.12 6.64 -11.56
C GLY A 102 12.64 6.95 -11.31
N THR A 103 11.87 5.97 -10.80
CA THR A 103 10.48 6.16 -10.38
C THR A 103 10.33 7.08 -9.16
N GLU A 104 11.28 7.03 -8.24
CA GLU A 104 11.30 7.88 -7.04
C GLU A 104 11.66 9.33 -7.40
N THR A 105 12.61 9.53 -8.32
CA THR A 105 12.95 10.86 -8.86
C THR A 105 11.76 11.47 -9.59
N ALA A 106 11.11 10.74 -10.49
CA ALA A 106 9.94 11.22 -11.21
C ALA A 106 8.79 11.61 -10.26
N MET A 107 8.55 10.81 -9.21
CA MET A 107 7.54 11.12 -8.20
C MET A 107 7.89 12.37 -7.40
N ASN A 108 9.15 12.54 -7.00
CA ASN A 108 9.58 13.75 -6.28
C ASN A 108 9.41 15.01 -7.13
N ILE A 109 9.72 14.93 -8.43
CA ILE A 109 9.50 16.05 -9.37
C ILE A 109 8.01 16.34 -9.49
N PHE A 110 7.18 15.31 -9.70
CA PHE A 110 5.73 15.46 -9.75
C PHE A 110 5.17 16.08 -8.46
N ALA A 111 5.61 15.59 -7.30
CA ALA A 111 5.20 16.12 -6.00
C ALA A 111 5.63 17.58 -5.81
N ALA A 112 6.85 17.95 -6.23
CA ALA A 112 7.32 19.33 -6.17
C ALA A 112 6.48 20.26 -7.05
N ILE A 113 6.16 19.84 -8.28
CA ILE A 113 5.29 20.61 -9.18
C ILE A 113 3.88 20.71 -8.59
N ALA A 114 3.31 19.61 -8.11
CA ALA A 114 2.00 19.60 -7.48
C ALA A 114 1.96 20.53 -6.26
N LEU A 115 2.99 20.49 -5.40
CA LEU A 115 3.07 21.34 -4.20
C LEU A 115 3.27 22.81 -4.55
N MET A 116 3.99 23.11 -5.63
CA MET A 116 4.09 24.48 -6.16
C MET A 116 2.74 24.99 -6.66
N ILE A 117 2.01 24.20 -7.46
CA ILE A 117 0.70 24.58 -7.99
C ILE A 117 -0.33 24.71 -6.85
N ILE A 118 -0.44 23.70 -6.00
CA ILE A 118 -1.35 23.69 -4.85
C ILE A 118 -1.00 24.83 -3.91
N GLY A 119 0.28 25.05 -3.60
CA GLY A 119 0.75 26.15 -2.76
C GLY A 119 0.37 27.50 -3.36
N HIS A 120 0.62 27.70 -4.66
CA HIS A 120 0.25 28.94 -5.35
C HIS A 120 -1.26 29.19 -5.28
N VAL A 121 -2.09 28.18 -5.58
CA VAL A 121 -3.56 28.29 -5.48
C VAL A 121 -3.98 28.56 -4.04
N LEU A 122 -3.44 27.81 -3.08
CA LEU A 122 -3.74 27.96 -1.66
C LEU A 122 -3.42 29.40 -1.20
N PHE A 123 -2.19 29.89 -1.42
CA PHE A 123 -1.81 31.25 -1.00
C PHE A 123 -2.55 32.35 -1.76
N THR A 124 -3.00 32.09 -2.99
CA THR A 124 -3.78 33.07 -3.77
C THR A 124 -5.22 33.17 -3.27
N TYR A 125 -5.84 32.05 -2.89
CA TYR A 125 -7.27 32.00 -2.56
C TYR A 125 -7.59 31.91 -1.05
N VAL A 126 -6.61 31.52 -0.23
CA VAL A 126 -6.73 31.37 1.23
C VAL A 126 -6.15 32.60 1.91
N THR A 127 -6.94 33.67 1.93
CA THR A 127 -6.64 34.91 2.66
C THR A 127 -6.91 34.73 4.16
N PHE A 128 -6.26 35.55 5.01
CA PHE A 128 -6.43 35.49 6.49
C PHE A 128 -7.90 35.63 6.93
N ASP A 129 -8.67 36.45 6.23
CA ASP A 129 -10.11 36.64 6.48
C ASP A 129 -10.94 35.39 6.14
N ARG A 130 -10.54 34.64 5.10
CA ARG A 130 -11.22 33.38 4.74
C ARG A 130 -10.86 32.24 5.69
N LEU A 131 -9.62 32.23 6.20
CA LEU A 131 -9.18 31.29 7.22
C LEU A 131 -9.97 31.46 8.52
N THR A 132 -10.24 32.69 8.95
CA THR A 132 -11.02 32.94 10.17
C THR A 132 -12.48 32.55 10.01
N LEU A 133 -13.10 32.76 8.84
CA LEU A 133 -14.44 32.24 8.54
C LEU A 133 -14.50 30.71 8.58
N VAL A 134 -13.55 30.04 7.90
CA VAL A 134 -13.43 28.58 7.93
C VAL A 134 -13.22 28.08 9.35
N TRP A 135 -12.34 28.71 10.12
CA TRP A 135 -12.05 28.32 11.51
C TRP A 135 -13.29 28.41 12.40
N ASN A 136 -14.07 29.49 12.25
CA ASN A 136 -15.30 29.67 13.02
C ASN A 136 -16.36 28.63 12.64
N GLU A 137 -16.51 28.28 11.36
CA GLU A 137 -17.40 27.18 10.95
C GLU A 137 -16.90 25.79 11.40
N LEU A 138 -15.58 25.55 11.38
CA LEU A 138 -14.99 24.26 11.76
C LEU A 138 -15.04 24.03 13.28
N SER A 139 -14.87 25.09 14.08
CA SER A 139 -14.81 25.02 15.54
C SER A 139 -16.12 24.63 16.23
N VAL A 140 -17.21 24.48 15.47
CA VAL A 140 -18.57 24.32 16.01
C VAL A 140 -19.26 23.02 15.60
N SER A 141 -18.73 22.22 14.65
CA SER A 141 -19.41 21.00 14.18
C SER A 141 -18.82 19.71 14.75
N GLU A 142 -19.56 19.04 15.64
CA GLU A 142 -19.25 17.67 16.10
C GLU A 142 -19.08 16.69 14.91
N GLU A 143 -19.78 16.95 13.81
CA GLU A 143 -19.73 16.17 12.57
C GLU A 143 -18.32 16.12 11.95
N PHE A 144 -17.57 17.23 12.01
CA PHE A 144 -16.22 17.27 11.48
C PHE A 144 -15.29 16.29 12.19
N PHE A 145 -15.45 16.16 13.51
CA PHE A 145 -14.68 15.20 14.29
C PHE A 145 -14.99 13.75 13.87
N TYR A 146 -16.24 13.44 13.53
CA TYR A 146 -16.59 12.11 12.99
C TYR A 146 -15.91 11.85 11.64
N PHE A 147 -15.83 12.83 10.74
CA PHE A 147 -15.10 12.70 9.47
C PHE A 147 -13.60 12.47 9.69
N LEU A 148 -13.01 13.23 10.61
CA LEU A 148 -11.61 13.06 10.99
C LEU A 148 -11.34 11.65 11.54
N MET A 149 -12.18 11.19 12.46
CA MET A 149 -12.02 9.87 13.07
C MET A 149 -12.27 8.74 12.07
N ALA A 150 -13.23 8.92 11.15
CA ALA A 150 -13.48 7.98 10.05
C ALA A 150 -12.28 7.87 9.11
N GLY A 151 -11.69 9.01 8.69
CA GLY A 151 -10.49 9.03 7.86
C GLY A 151 -9.28 8.38 8.55
N PHE A 152 -9.11 8.65 9.84
CA PHE A 152 -8.06 8.03 10.65
C PHE A 152 -8.21 6.51 10.71
N ILE A 153 -9.40 6.00 11.05
CA ILE A 153 -9.67 4.56 11.15
C ILE A 153 -9.51 3.90 9.78
N ALA A 154 -10.09 4.48 8.74
CA ALA A 154 -9.99 3.99 7.37
C ALA A 154 -8.52 3.84 6.95
N GLN A 155 -7.69 4.85 7.20
CA GLN A 155 -6.27 4.81 6.83
C GLN A 155 -5.43 3.92 7.74
N MET A 156 -5.78 3.75 9.01
CA MET A 156 -5.12 2.77 9.88
C MET A 156 -5.31 1.34 9.37
N ILE A 157 -6.52 1.03 8.93
CA ILE A 157 -6.81 -0.27 8.30
C ILE A 157 -6.10 -0.35 6.95
N ASP A 158 -6.20 0.69 6.14
CA ASP A 158 -5.64 0.66 4.80
C ASP A 158 -4.12 0.62 4.76
N GLY A 159 -3.42 1.44 5.53
CA GLY A 159 -1.95 1.37 5.60
C GLY A 159 -1.44 0.03 6.13
N ALA A 160 -2.27 -0.73 6.87
CA ALA A 160 -1.95 -2.08 7.32
C ALA A 160 -2.28 -3.17 6.28
N LEU A 161 -3.39 -3.03 5.54
CA LEU A 161 -3.93 -4.06 4.64
C LEU A 161 -3.71 -3.79 3.14
N GLY A 162 -3.57 -2.52 2.76
CA GLY A 162 -3.49 -1.99 1.40
C GLY A 162 -4.77 -2.15 0.60
N MET A 163 -5.94 -2.09 1.24
CA MET A 163 -7.19 -2.48 0.59
C MET A 163 -8.52 -1.98 1.17
N ALA A 164 -8.54 -1.14 2.20
CA ALA A 164 -9.75 -0.94 3.00
C ALA A 164 -10.15 0.51 3.24
N TYR A 165 -9.39 1.49 2.74
CA TYR A 165 -9.70 2.91 2.97
C TYR A 165 -11.08 3.24 2.42
N GLY A 166 -11.24 3.11 1.10
CA GLY A 166 -12.49 3.49 0.44
C GLY A 166 -13.69 2.72 0.97
N VAL A 167 -13.58 1.40 1.17
CA VAL A 167 -14.69 0.60 1.73
C VAL A 167 -15.12 1.12 3.10
N THR A 168 -14.16 1.45 3.96
CA THR A 168 -14.45 1.93 5.33
C THR A 168 -15.04 3.33 5.30
N ALA A 169 -14.42 4.25 4.57
CA ALA A 169 -14.86 5.63 4.45
C ALA A 169 -16.22 5.74 3.76
N SER A 170 -16.43 5.03 2.66
CA SER A 170 -17.71 5.00 1.94
C SER A 170 -18.83 4.41 2.78
N THR A 171 -18.56 3.34 3.54
CA THR A 171 -19.55 2.76 4.44
C THR A 171 -19.97 3.74 5.53
N PHE A 172 -19.01 4.47 6.09
CA PHE A 172 -19.30 5.52 7.07
C PHE A 172 -20.16 6.64 6.47
N LEU A 173 -19.76 7.18 5.31
CA LEU A 173 -20.49 8.29 4.68
C LEU A 173 -21.89 7.89 4.17
N LEU A 174 -22.06 6.67 3.67
CA LEU A 174 -23.37 6.16 3.30
C LEU A 174 -24.29 5.98 4.52
N THR A 175 -23.73 5.66 5.69
CA THR A 175 -24.50 5.47 6.92
C THR A 175 -25.16 6.76 7.40
N ILE A 176 -24.43 7.88 7.27
CA ILE A 176 -24.92 9.22 7.61
C ILE A 176 -25.71 9.87 6.46
N GLY A 177 -25.98 9.14 5.38
CA GLY A 177 -26.93 9.54 4.34
C GLY A 177 -26.34 10.33 3.17
N VAL A 178 -25.02 10.44 3.03
CA VAL A 178 -24.39 11.12 1.89
C VAL A 178 -24.73 10.37 0.58
N PRO A 179 -25.10 11.07 -0.51
CA PRO A 179 -25.40 10.44 -1.81
C PRO A 179 -24.22 9.64 -2.36
N PRO A 180 -24.42 8.49 -3.05
CA PRO A 180 -23.33 7.63 -3.51
C PRO A 180 -22.26 8.32 -4.38
N ALA A 181 -22.68 9.21 -5.29
CA ALA A 181 -21.74 9.97 -6.13
C ALA A 181 -20.86 10.91 -5.30
N ALA A 182 -21.47 11.63 -4.34
CA ALA A 182 -20.77 12.50 -3.39
C ALA A 182 -19.87 11.73 -2.42
N VAL A 183 -20.30 10.53 -1.97
CA VAL A 183 -19.46 9.61 -1.18
C VAL A 183 -18.22 9.25 -1.96
N SER A 184 -18.39 8.76 -3.19
CA SER A 184 -17.29 8.34 -4.04
C SER A 184 -16.35 9.51 -4.34
N ALA A 185 -16.88 10.67 -4.71
CA ALA A 185 -16.08 11.88 -4.95
C ALA A 185 -15.27 12.28 -3.71
N SER A 186 -15.89 12.28 -2.52
CA SER A 186 -15.23 12.66 -1.27
C SER A 186 -14.11 11.69 -0.89
N VAL A 187 -14.37 10.39 -1.01
CA VAL A 187 -13.41 9.33 -0.70
C VAL A 187 -12.22 9.40 -1.64
N HIS A 188 -12.42 9.40 -2.95
CA HIS A 188 -11.30 9.45 -3.91
C HIS A 188 -10.52 10.75 -3.78
N THR A 189 -11.18 11.88 -3.51
CA THR A 189 -10.47 13.15 -3.30
C THR A 189 -9.57 13.07 -2.07
N SER A 190 -10.05 12.46 -0.98
CA SER A 190 -9.23 12.24 0.20
C SER A 190 -8.09 11.25 -0.05
N GLU A 191 -8.32 10.23 -0.87
CA GLU A 191 -7.32 9.22 -1.23
C GLU A 191 -6.15 9.79 -2.03
N ILE A 192 -6.33 10.88 -2.80
CA ILE A 192 -5.19 11.58 -3.44
C ILE A 192 -4.11 11.89 -2.38
N PHE A 193 -4.52 12.32 -1.20
CA PHE A 193 -3.60 12.66 -0.13
C PHE A 193 -3.17 11.44 0.68
N THR A 194 -4.12 10.60 1.10
CA THR A 194 -3.81 9.46 1.97
C THR A 194 -3.01 8.37 1.25
N SER A 195 -3.41 7.97 0.04
CA SER A 195 -2.66 7.03 -0.80
C SER A 195 -1.41 7.69 -1.41
N GLY A 196 -1.40 9.01 -1.61
CA GLY A 196 -0.20 9.76 -2.00
C GLY A 196 0.91 9.63 -0.94
N VAL A 197 0.59 9.92 0.32
CA VAL A 197 1.51 9.76 1.45
C VAL A 197 1.90 8.29 1.64
N SER A 198 0.92 7.38 1.63
CA SER A 198 1.14 5.95 1.86
C SER A 198 1.99 5.32 0.73
N GLY A 199 1.65 5.60 -0.53
CA GLY A 199 2.40 5.19 -1.72
C GLY A 199 3.82 5.72 -1.75
N TYR A 200 4.02 6.99 -1.35
CA TYR A 200 5.36 7.57 -1.18
C TYR A 200 6.17 6.83 -0.12
N MET A 201 5.58 6.52 1.04
CA MET A 201 6.25 5.72 2.07
C MET A 201 6.64 4.33 1.55
N HIS A 202 5.75 3.66 0.82
CA HIS A 202 6.06 2.37 0.20
C HIS A 202 7.18 2.47 -0.85
N LEU A 203 7.25 3.55 -1.63
CA LEU A 203 8.37 3.83 -2.53
C LEU A 203 9.68 3.98 -1.76
N LYS A 204 9.70 4.84 -0.73
CA LYS A 204 10.86 5.10 0.13
C LYS A 204 11.40 3.82 0.78
N PHE A 205 10.52 2.92 1.20
CA PHE A 205 10.89 1.63 1.79
C PHE A 205 11.25 0.54 0.75
N GLY A 206 11.22 0.83 -0.54
CA GLY A 206 11.53 -0.14 -1.60
C GLY A 206 10.48 -1.24 -1.74
N ASN A 207 9.22 -0.96 -1.38
CA ASN A 207 8.10 -1.89 -1.41
C ASN A 207 7.37 -1.90 -2.76
N VAL A 208 7.88 -1.21 -3.78
CA VAL A 208 7.19 -1.06 -5.06
C VAL A 208 7.87 -1.90 -6.13
N ASN A 209 7.09 -2.75 -6.79
CA ASN A 209 7.51 -3.44 -8.01
C ASN A 209 7.10 -2.60 -9.25
N SER A 210 8.07 -1.99 -9.92
CA SER A 210 7.81 -1.10 -11.07
C SER A 210 7.12 -1.81 -12.25
N LYS A 211 7.36 -3.11 -12.46
CA LYS A 211 6.69 -3.88 -13.53
C LYS A 211 5.22 -4.10 -13.20
N LEU A 212 4.90 -4.37 -11.94
CA LEU A 212 3.52 -4.49 -11.48
C LEU A 212 2.80 -3.16 -11.61
N PHE A 213 3.37 -2.10 -11.04
CA PHE A 213 2.83 -0.74 -11.07
C PHE A 213 2.45 -0.31 -12.49
N LYS A 214 3.37 -0.43 -13.46
CA LYS A 214 3.09 -0.05 -14.87
C LYS A 214 1.95 -0.86 -15.50
N LYS A 215 1.79 -2.14 -15.13
CA LYS A 215 0.73 -3.02 -15.66
C LYS A 215 -0.66 -2.72 -15.10
N ILE A 216 -0.75 -2.13 -13.90
CA ILE A 216 -2.03 -1.81 -13.25
C ILE A 216 -2.41 -0.34 -13.43
N LEU A 217 -1.42 0.56 -13.53
CA LEU A 217 -1.64 2.00 -13.54
C LEU A 217 -2.57 2.44 -14.67
N ILE A 218 -2.18 2.23 -15.93
CA ILE A 218 -2.93 2.75 -17.08
C ILE A 218 -4.34 2.13 -17.16
N PRO A 219 -4.50 0.79 -17.08
CA PRO A 219 -5.85 0.21 -17.11
C PRO A 219 -6.70 0.65 -15.92
N GLY A 220 -6.08 0.79 -14.73
CA GLY A 220 -6.75 1.28 -13.53
C GLY A 220 -7.29 2.70 -13.69
N VAL A 221 -6.47 3.63 -14.19
CA VAL A 221 -6.85 5.02 -14.47
C VAL A 221 -8.01 5.09 -15.46
N ILE A 222 -7.94 4.33 -16.56
CA ILE A 222 -9.02 4.28 -17.55
C ILE A 222 -10.31 3.74 -16.92
N GLY A 223 -10.20 2.69 -16.09
CA GLY A 223 -11.33 2.15 -15.34
C GLY A 223 -11.94 3.18 -14.41
N ALA A 224 -11.11 3.89 -13.64
CA ALA A 224 -11.52 4.91 -12.70
C ALA A 224 -12.32 6.04 -13.37
N ILE A 225 -11.84 6.55 -14.51
CA ILE A 225 -12.55 7.55 -15.31
C ILE A 225 -13.88 6.98 -15.81
N THR A 226 -13.88 5.74 -16.30
CA THR A 226 -15.09 5.08 -16.81
C THR A 226 -16.16 4.95 -15.70
N GLY A 227 -15.77 4.49 -14.51
CA GLY A 227 -16.70 4.32 -13.39
C GLY A 227 -17.21 5.64 -12.83
N ALA A 228 -16.34 6.65 -12.71
CA ALA A 228 -16.71 7.98 -12.25
C ALA A 228 -17.66 8.66 -13.23
N TYR A 229 -17.37 8.56 -14.53
CA TYR A 229 -18.27 9.04 -15.59
C TYR A 229 -19.62 8.34 -15.54
N LEU A 230 -19.64 7.01 -15.38
CA LEU A 230 -20.88 6.23 -15.36
C LEU A 230 -21.78 6.61 -14.19
N VAL A 231 -21.25 6.65 -12.96
CA VAL A 231 -22.06 7.01 -11.77
C VAL A 231 -22.51 8.47 -11.80
N SER A 232 -21.65 9.39 -12.25
CA SER A 232 -22.00 10.80 -12.39
C SER A 232 -23.09 11.01 -13.45
N SER A 233 -23.01 10.34 -14.60
CA SER A 233 -24.01 10.46 -15.68
C SER A 233 -25.38 9.87 -15.31
N LEU A 234 -25.41 8.97 -14.32
CA LEU A 234 -26.62 8.28 -13.87
C LEU A 234 -27.19 8.88 -12.57
N GLU A 235 -26.76 10.07 -12.17
CA GLU A 235 -27.22 10.74 -10.94
C GLU A 235 -28.74 10.96 -10.93
N GLN A 236 -29.34 11.24 -12.09
CA GLN A 236 -30.79 11.32 -12.26
C GLN A 236 -31.55 10.01 -11.97
N TYR A 237 -30.84 8.87 -11.95
CA TYR A 237 -31.38 7.54 -11.63
C TYR A 237 -30.95 7.06 -10.24
N ILE A 238 -30.69 7.98 -9.30
CA ILE A 238 -30.18 7.65 -7.96
C ILE A 238 -31.01 6.58 -7.23
N TYR A 239 -32.33 6.54 -7.44
CA TYR A 239 -33.21 5.53 -6.86
C TYR A 239 -32.86 4.10 -7.31
N ILE A 240 -32.35 3.93 -8.53
CA ILE A 240 -31.91 2.64 -9.09
C ILE A 240 -30.43 2.40 -8.75
N ILE A 241 -29.59 3.43 -8.80
CA ILE A 241 -28.14 3.30 -8.55
C ILE A 241 -27.85 2.98 -7.09
N LYS A 242 -28.55 3.60 -6.14
CA LYS A 242 -28.33 3.40 -4.70
C LYS A 242 -28.44 1.91 -4.28
N PRO A 243 -29.49 1.15 -4.62
CA PRO A 243 -29.56 -0.28 -4.29
C PRO A 243 -28.54 -1.12 -5.05
N LEU A 244 -28.16 -0.76 -6.29
CA LEU A 244 -27.10 -1.46 -7.04
C LEU A 244 -25.73 -1.30 -6.39
N VAL A 245 -25.37 -0.08 -5.96
CA VAL A 245 -24.13 0.19 -5.22
C VAL A 245 -24.17 -0.52 -3.86
N ALA A 246 -25.32 -0.54 -3.18
CA ALA A 246 -25.49 -1.28 -1.93
C ALA A 246 -25.30 -2.79 -2.12
N LEU A 247 -25.84 -3.37 -3.20
CA LEU A 247 -25.67 -4.79 -3.51
C LEU A 247 -24.21 -5.11 -3.86
N TYR A 248 -23.56 -4.26 -4.65
CA TYR A 248 -22.14 -4.41 -4.97
C TYR A 248 -21.26 -4.35 -3.70
N THR A 249 -21.49 -3.37 -2.83
CA THR A 249 -20.76 -3.25 -1.56
C THR A 249 -21.02 -4.41 -0.62
N LEU A 250 -22.25 -4.96 -0.60
CA LEU A 250 -22.58 -6.19 0.12
C LEU A 250 -21.70 -7.37 -0.36
N ILE A 251 -21.62 -7.57 -1.67
CA ILE A 251 -20.76 -8.60 -2.28
C ILE A 251 -19.30 -8.36 -1.88
N LEU A 252 -18.84 -7.11 -1.89
CA LEU A 252 -17.49 -6.74 -1.50
C LEU A 252 -17.20 -7.10 -0.04
N GLY A 253 -18.11 -6.79 0.88
CA GLY A 253 -18.03 -7.16 2.29
C GLY A 253 -17.93 -8.68 2.49
N ILE A 254 -18.76 -9.45 1.77
CA ILE A 254 -18.69 -10.92 1.76
C ILE A 254 -17.34 -11.41 1.25
N LEU A 255 -16.84 -10.85 0.13
CA LEU A 255 -15.55 -11.21 -0.44
C LEU A 255 -14.38 -10.91 0.51
N ILE A 256 -14.44 -9.80 1.26
CA ILE A 256 -13.44 -9.46 2.28
C ILE A 256 -13.42 -10.55 3.36
N ILE A 257 -14.57 -10.95 3.91
CA ILE A 257 -14.65 -12.02 4.93
C ILE A 257 -14.16 -13.35 4.36
N GLN A 258 -14.62 -13.77 3.19
CA GLN A 258 -14.21 -15.02 2.56
C GLN A 258 -12.68 -15.07 2.38
N LYS A 259 -12.06 -13.96 1.98
CA LYS A 259 -10.60 -13.87 1.84
C LYS A 259 -9.90 -13.93 3.19
N ALA A 260 -10.44 -13.30 4.24
CA ALA A 260 -9.90 -13.38 5.59
C ALA A 260 -9.90 -14.81 6.16
N LEU A 261 -10.88 -15.63 5.76
CA LEU A 261 -11.02 -17.02 6.23
C LEU A 261 -10.20 -18.03 5.41
N LYS A 262 -9.73 -17.67 4.22
CA LYS A 262 -9.03 -18.59 3.31
C LYS A 262 -7.61 -18.91 3.82
N LYS A 263 -7.38 -20.18 4.18
CA LYS A 263 -6.10 -20.65 4.78
C LYS A 263 -4.96 -20.89 3.77
N ARG A 264 -5.25 -21.18 2.49
CA ARG A 264 -4.23 -21.48 1.47
C ARG A 264 -4.24 -20.49 0.31
N VAL A 265 -3.07 -19.95 0.01
CA VAL A 265 -2.80 -19.13 -1.17
C VAL A 265 -2.33 -20.05 -2.29
N GLU A 266 -3.14 -20.20 -3.33
CA GLU A 266 -2.73 -20.92 -4.53
C GLU A 266 -1.91 -20.00 -5.44
N LYS A 267 -0.64 -20.37 -5.69
CA LYS A 267 0.22 -19.66 -6.63
C LYS A 267 -0.27 -19.94 -8.06
N ARG A 268 -1.14 -19.07 -8.58
CA ARG A 268 -1.59 -19.12 -9.99
C ARG A 268 -1.28 -17.78 -10.65
N PRO A 269 -0.44 -17.74 -11.71
CA PRO A 269 -0.11 -16.48 -12.36
C PRO A 269 -1.38 -15.85 -12.99
N ILE A 270 -1.60 -14.57 -12.71
CA ILE A 270 -2.70 -13.81 -13.32
C ILE A 270 -2.26 -13.41 -14.73
N LYS A 271 -2.90 -14.00 -15.74
CA LYS A 271 -2.61 -13.69 -17.15
C LYS A 271 -3.12 -12.31 -17.57
N LYS A 272 -4.24 -11.83 -16.98
CA LYS A 272 -4.92 -10.57 -17.35
C LYS A 272 -4.94 -9.54 -16.22
N ILE A 273 -3.76 -9.07 -15.80
CA ILE A 273 -3.63 -8.08 -14.71
C ILE A 273 -4.24 -6.72 -15.10
N GLY A 274 -4.12 -6.32 -16.36
CA GLY A 274 -4.70 -5.04 -16.83
C GLY A 274 -6.22 -5.03 -16.74
N TRP A 275 -6.89 -6.12 -17.13
CA TRP A 275 -8.34 -6.24 -16.97
C TRP A 275 -8.78 -6.18 -15.51
N LEU A 276 -8.03 -6.83 -14.61
CA LEU A 276 -8.28 -6.76 -13.18
C LEU A 276 -8.17 -5.32 -12.66
N ALA A 277 -7.17 -4.56 -13.11
CA ALA A 277 -6.98 -3.17 -12.71
C ALA A 277 -8.07 -2.26 -13.30
N TRP A 278 -8.45 -2.45 -14.55
CA TRP A 278 -9.57 -1.72 -15.16
C TRP A 278 -10.88 -1.97 -14.41
N ALA A 279 -11.26 -3.24 -14.21
CA ALA A 279 -12.47 -3.59 -13.48
C ALA A 279 -12.41 -3.10 -12.02
N GLY A 280 -11.23 -3.20 -11.40
CA GLY A 280 -10.96 -2.65 -10.08
C GLY A 280 -11.23 -1.15 -10.02
N GLY A 281 -10.61 -0.35 -10.89
CA GLY A 281 -10.80 1.11 -10.93
C GLY A 281 -12.23 1.52 -11.28
N THR A 282 -12.89 0.82 -12.22
CA THR A 282 -14.29 1.11 -12.56
C THR A 282 -15.21 0.89 -11.37
N LEU A 283 -15.09 -0.27 -10.72
CA LEU A 283 -15.92 -0.60 -9.55
C LEU A 283 -15.55 0.24 -8.33
N ASP A 284 -14.30 0.69 -8.25
CA ASP A 284 -13.83 1.61 -7.23
C ASP A 284 -14.54 2.96 -7.33
N SER A 285 -14.52 3.60 -8.49
CA SER A 285 -15.27 4.84 -8.70
C SER A 285 -16.78 4.69 -8.52
N ILE A 286 -17.35 3.52 -8.82
CA ILE A 286 -18.78 3.29 -8.65
C ILE A 286 -19.18 3.22 -7.17
N GLY A 287 -18.42 2.48 -6.36
CA GLY A 287 -18.77 2.19 -4.96
C GLY A 287 -17.93 2.90 -3.90
N GLY A 288 -16.90 3.63 -4.30
CA GLY A 288 -15.95 4.31 -3.42
C GLY A 288 -15.05 3.38 -2.61
N GLY A 289 -14.69 2.18 -3.10
CA GLY A 289 -13.85 1.25 -2.32
C GLY A 289 -13.54 -0.10 -2.97
N GLY A 290 -13.70 -0.23 -4.28
CA GLY A 290 -13.47 -1.46 -5.02
C GLY A 290 -12.00 -1.81 -5.23
N TRP A 291 -11.10 -0.84 -5.28
CA TRP A 291 -9.71 -1.03 -5.72
C TRP A 291 -8.97 -2.06 -4.86
N GLY A 292 -8.99 -1.86 -3.55
CA GLY A 292 -8.37 -2.76 -2.59
C GLY A 292 -8.86 -4.21 -2.65
N PRO A 293 -10.16 -4.47 -2.39
CA PRO A 293 -10.67 -5.83 -2.33
C PRO A 293 -10.61 -6.56 -3.67
N ILE A 294 -10.70 -5.83 -4.79
CA ILE A 294 -10.65 -6.42 -6.15
C ILE A 294 -9.21 -6.61 -6.59
N VAL A 295 -8.36 -5.59 -6.52
CA VAL A 295 -6.99 -5.63 -7.05
C VAL A 295 -6.04 -6.23 -6.03
N THR A 296 -5.81 -5.57 -4.88
CA THR A 296 -4.83 -6.00 -3.88
C THR A 296 -5.09 -7.43 -3.43
N SER A 297 -6.30 -7.72 -2.96
CA SER A 297 -6.59 -9.02 -2.38
C SER A 297 -6.56 -10.14 -3.41
N THR A 298 -6.90 -9.87 -4.68
CA THR A 298 -6.80 -10.87 -5.75
C THR A 298 -5.35 -11.15 -6.12
N LEU A 299 -4.51 -10.12 -6.21
CA LEU A 299 -3.08 -10.28 -6.46
C LEU A 299 -2.41 -11.11 -5.34
N ILE A 300 -2.73 -10.82 -4.07
CA ILE A 300 -2.22 -11.56 -2.91
C ILE A 300 -2.76 -13.00 -2.92
N ALA A 301 -4.07 -13.19 -3.11
CA ALA A 301 -4.70 -14.52 -3.14
C ALA A 301 -4.18 -15.42 -4.28
N ARG A 302 -3.54 -14.83 -5.29
CA ARG A 302 -2.90 -15.52 -6.43
C ARG A 302 -1.40 -15.75 -6.22
N GLY A 303 -0.88 -15.50 -5.02
CA GLY A 303 0.49 -15.83 -4.63
C GLY A 303 1.51 -14.75 -4.89
N ARG A 304 1.11 -13.50 -5.21
CA ARG A 304 2.06 -12.40 -5.23
C ARG A 304 2.47 -12.02 -3.82
N HIS A 305 3.73 -11.63 -3.68
CA HIS A 305 4.27 -11.23 -2.39
C HIS A 305 3.50 -10.01 -1.83
N PRO A 306 2.93 -10.08 -0.60
CA PRO A 306 2.08 -9.02 -0.04
C PRO A 306 2.76 -7.65 -0.01
N LYS A 307 3.99 -7.57 0.54
CA LYS A 307 4.78 -6.32 0.62
C LYS A 307 4.86 -5.56 -0.71
N TYR A 308 5.20 -6.27 -1.80
CA TYR A 308 5.37 -5.66 -3.12
C TYR A 308 4.05 -5.39 -3.83
N THR A 309 3.03 -6.17 -3.52
CA THR A 309 1.68 -5.98 -4.06
C THR A 309 1.05 -4.74 -3.44
N ILE A 310 1.02 -4.66 -2.11
CA ILE A 310 0.47 -3.52 -1.36
C ILE A 310 1.17 -2.23 -1.79
N GLY A 311 2.51 -2.21 -1.82
CA GLY A 311 3.25 -1.01 -2.21
C GLY A 311 2.97 -0.57 -3.66
N SER A 312 2.93 -1.50 -4.62
CA SER A 312 2.62 -1.16 -6.01
C SER A 312 1.17 -0.72 -6.23
N VAL A 313 0.22 -1.35 -5.54
CA VAL A 313 -1.21 -1.10 -5.73
C VAL A 313 -1.63 0.21 -5.08
N ASN A 314 -1.16 0.48 -3.86
CA ASN A 314 -1.36 1.75 -3.15
C ASN A 314 -0.72 2.95 -3.89
N LEU A 315 0.45 2.73 -4.51
CA LEU A 315 1.02 3.77 -5.37
C LEU A 315 0.17 4.02 -6.64
N ALA A 316 -0.42 2.97 -7.21
CA ALA A 316 -1.30 3.11 -8.37
C ALA A 316 -2.66 3.74 -7.99
N GLU A 317 -3.13 3.47 -6.76
CA GLU A 317 -4.33 4.05 -6.16
C GLU A 317 -4.28 5.56 -6.17
N PHE A 318 -3.14 6.18 -5.82
CA PHE A 318 -2.94 7.62 -5.95
C PHE A 318 -3.37 8.19 -7.31
N PHE A 319 -2.96 7.54 -8.40
CA PHE A 319 -3.29 8.00 -9.75
C PHE A 319 -4.73 7.66 -10.14
N VAL A 320 -5.25 6.52 -9.66
CA VAL A 320 -6.64 6.09 -9.86
C VAL A 320 -7.60 7.05 -9.17
N SER A 321 -7.37 7.36 -7.89
CA SER A 321 -8.14 8.31 -7.12
C SER A 321 -7.99 9.74 -7.64
N LEU A 322 -6.80 10.13 -8.13
CA LEU A 322 -6.63 11.42 -8.82
C LEU A 322 -7.49 11.52 -10.08
N ALA A 323 -7.46 10.51 -10.95
CA ALA A 323 -8.25 10.50 -12.17
C ALA A 323 -9.77 10.47 -11.88
N SER A 324 -10.18 9.66 -10.91
CA SER A 324 -11.57 9.59 -10.44
C SER A 324 -12.04 10.93 -9.89
N SER A 325 -11.26 11.57 -9.01
CA SER A 325 -11.61 12.87 -8.40
C SER A 325 -11.71 13.98 -9.44
N VAL A 326 -10.77 14.06 -10.39
CA VAL A 326 -10.84 15.03 -11.49
C VAL A 326 -12.12 14.84 -12.30
N THR A 327 -12.49 13.58 -12.57
CA THR A 327 -13.73 13.24 -13.30
C THR A 327 -14.97 13.61 -12.50
N PHE A 328 -15.03 13.32 -11.19
CA PHE A 328 -16.14 13.73 -10.35
C PHE A 328 -16.27 15.26 -10.25
N ILE A 329 -15.18 15.97 -9.97
CA ILE A 329 -15.20 17.43 -9.86
C ILE A 329 -15.67 18.08 -11.18
N THR A 330 -15.28 17.52 -12.33
CA THR A 330 -15.71 18.03 -13.63
C THR A 330 -17.17 17.75 -13.95
N LEU A 331 -17.74 16.64 -13.49
CA LEU A 331 -19.11 16.23 -13.83
C LEU A 331 -20.17 16.69 -12.82
N ILE A 332 -19.90 16.54 -11.52
CA ILE A 332 -20.84 16.84 -10.43
C ILE A 332 -20.41 18.03 -9.57
N GLY A 333 -19.25 18.62 -9.85
CA GLY A 333 -18.68 19.73 -9.07
C GLY A 333 -17.98 19.28 -7.79
N PHE A 334 -17.35 20.24 -7.11
CA PHE A 334 -16.73 20.02 -5.80
C PHE A 334 -17.73 20.35 -4.70
N SER A 335 -18.07 19.36 -3.88
CA SER A 335 -19.03 19.45 -2.78
C SER A 335 -18.51 18.70 -1.56
N HIS A 336 -19.17 18.86 -0.41
CA HIS A 336 -18.82 18.19 0.85
C HIS A 336 -17.35 18.40 1.29
N TRP A 337 -16.83 19.62 1.13
CA TRP A 337 -15.43 19.93 1.41
C TRP A 337 -15.05 19.65 2.87
N GLN A 338 -15.98 19.77 3.82
CA GLN A 338 -15.75 19.43 5.23
C GLN A 338 -15.50 17.93 5.42
N VAL A 339 -16.25 17.09 4.69
CA VAL A 339 -16.05 15.63 4.68
C VAL A 339 -14.67 15.30 4.11
N VAL A 340 -14.34 15.86 2.95
CA VAL A 340 -13.04 15.68 2.29
C VAL A 340 -11.91 16.09 3.23
N LEU A 341 -12.02 17.27 3.84
CA LEU A 341 -10.99 17.79 4.73
C LEU A 341 -10.82 16.93 5.99
N GLY A 342 -11.92 16.53 6.63
CA GLY A 342 -11.88 15.63 7.79
C GLY A 342 -11.19 14.31 7.45
N LEU A 343 -11.61 13.67 6.36
CA LEU A 343 -11.00 12.44 5.87
C LEU A 343 -9.50 12.59 5.57
N ILE A 344 -9.09 13.68 4.91
CA ILE A 344 -7.68 13.98 4.61
C ILE A 344 -6.87 14.11 5.90
N LEU A 345 -7.31 14.93 6.85
CA LEU A 345 -6.56 15.19 8.08
C LEU A 345 -6.44 13.93 8.94
N GLY A 346 -7.54 13.19 9.10
CA GLY A 346 -7.54 11.91 9.79
C GLY A 346 -6.64 10.89 9.11
N GLY A 347 -6.76 10.75 7.79
CA GLY A 347 -5.99 9.77 7.04
C GLY A 347 -4.50 10.09 6.99
N MET A 348 -4.11 11.33 6.68
CA MET A 348 -2.69 11.72 6.59
C MET A 348 -1.95 11.53 7.92
N THR A 349 -2.62 11.76 9.06
CA THR A 349 -2.04 11.51 10.38
C THR A 349 -1.91 10.02 10.68
N ALA A 350 -2.88 9.20 10.27
CA ALA A 350 -2.84 7.75 10.41
C ALA A 350 -1.83 7.05 9.49
N ALA A 351 -1.58 7.54 8.27
CA ALA A 351 -0.78 6.82 7.27
C ALA A 351 0.64 6.43 7.73
N PRO A 352 1.45 7.32 8.35
CA PRO A 352 2.77 6.95 8.87
C PRO A 352 2.68 5.91 10.02
N ILE A 353 1.68 6.08 10.89
CA ILE A 353 1.43 5.18 12.02
C ILE A 353 1.08 3.79 11.50
N ALA A 354 0.17 3.70 10.53
CA ALA A 354 -0.31 2.46 9.93
C ALA A 354 0.83 1.65 9.29
N VAL A 355 1.71 2.29 8.50
CA VAL A 355 2.86 1.62 7.89
C VAL A 355 3.79 1.03 8.96
N SER A 356 4.04 1.78 10.04
CA SER A 356 4.91 1.32 11.14
C SER A 356 4.29 0.18 11.97
N LEU A 357 2.97 0.24 12.19
CA LEU A 357 2.23 -0.70 13.03
C LEU A 357 1.70 -1.93 12.26
N SER A 358 1.74 -1.89 10.93
CA SER A 358 1.27 -2.96 10.03
C SER A 358 1.79 -4.36 10.38
N ARG A 359 2.99 -4.45 10.96
CA ARG A 359 3.61 -5.74 11.36
C ARG A 359 3.01 -6.36 12.63
N ARG A 360 2.28 -5.58 13.44
CA ARG A 360 1.74 -6.00 14.75
C ARG A 360 0.22 -6.16 14.75
N LEU A 361 -0.46 -5.74 13.69
CA LEU A 361 -1.91 -5.76 13.64
C LEU A 361 -2.45 -7.13 13.17
N PRO A 362 -3.50 -7.67 13.83
CA PRO A 362 -4.13 -8.92 13.42
C PRO A 362 -4.97 -8.67 12.15
N ILE A 363 -4.32 -8.75 10.99
CA ILE A 363 -4.89 -8.52 9.65
C ILE A 363 -6.25 -9.21 9.47
N LYS A 364 -6.34 -10.48 9.88
CA LYS A 364 -7.57 -11.28 9.77
C LYS A 364 -8.73 -10.68 10.54
N THR A 365 -8.49 -10.22 11.77
CA THR A 365 -9.52 -9.61 12.63
C THR A 365 -10.02 -8.32 12.01
N MET A 366 -9.12 -7.49 11.48
CA MET A 366 -9.47 -6.22 10.82
C MET A 366 -10.33 -6.48 9.57
N MET A 367 -9.96 -7.45 8.74
CA MET A 367 -10.77 -7.81 7.56
C MET A 367 -12.16 -8.32 7.94
N ILE A 368 -12.28 -9.16 8.98
CA ILE A 368 -13.58 -9.66 9.45
C ILE A 368 -14.44 -8.51 9.97
N LEU A 369 -13.86 -7.60 10.77
CA LEU A 369 -14.56 -6.44 11.31
C LEU A 369 -15.09 -5.54 10.19
N VAL A 370 -14.22 -5.12 9.27
CA VAL A 370 -14.60 -4.26 8.14
C VAL A 370 -15.65 -4.94 7.27
N GLY A 371 -15.42 -6.20 6.87
CA GLY A 371 -16.37 -6.94 6.05
C GLY A 371 -17.74 -7.08 6.72
N THR A 372 -17.79 -7.26 8.04
CA THR A 372 -19.04 -7.36 8.80
C THR A 372 -19.79 -6.02 8.80
N ILE A 373 -19.11 -4.91 9.08
CA ILE A 373 -19.71 -3.57 9.09
C ILE A 373 -20.28 -3.24 7.70
N VAL A 374 -19.52 -3.51 6.65
CA VAL A 374 -19.93 -3.30 5.25
C VAL A 374 -21.20 -4.09 4.95
N ILE A 375 -21.23 -5.38 5.30
CA ILE A 375 -22.41 -6.23 5.08
C ILE A 375 -23.63 -5.65 5.81
N ILE A 376 -23.50 -5.27 7.07
CA ILE A 376 -24.60 -4.71 7.87
C ILE A 376 -25.14 -3.43 7.23
N VAL A 377 -24.26 -2.49 6.87
CA VAL A 377 -24.67 -1.22 6.27
C VAL A 377 -25.30 -1.42 4.90
N SER A 378 -24.72 -2.26 4.05
CA SER A 378 -25.29 -2.58 2.74
C SER A 378 -26.67 -3.24 2.87
N LEU A 379 -26.86 -4.19 3.80
CA LEU A 379 -28.16 -4.80 4.07
C LEU A 379 -29.19 -3.76 4.56
N ARG A 380 -28.78 -2.84 5.45
CA ARG A 380 -29.63 -1.75 5.92
C ARG A 380 -30.08 -0.85 4.76
N ILE A 381 -29.17 -0.47 3.86
CA ILE A 381 -29.50 0.37 2.70
C ILE A 381 -30.47 -0.37 1.77
N ILE A 382 -30.22 -1.64 1.46
CA ILE A 382 -31.12 -2.45 0.63
C ILE A 382 -32.51 -2.53 1.28
N TYR A 383 -32.57 -2.81 2.58
CA TYR A 383 -33.81 -2.86 3.33
C TYR A 383 -34.57 -1.52 3.27
N MET A 384 -33.89 -0.39 3.52
CA MET A 384 -34.53 0.93 3.45
C MET A 384 -35.05 1.26 2.05
N VAL A 385 -34.35 0.86 0.98
CA VAL A 385 -34.81 1.12 -0.40
C VAL A 385 -36.01 0.25 -0.77
N TRP A 386 -36.08 -0.99 -0.28
CA TRP A 386 -37.13 -1.95 -0.65
C TRP A 386 -38.37 -1.87 0.23
N PHE A 387 -38.22 -1.52 1.51
CA PHE A 387 -39.31 -1.53 2.50
C PHE A 387 -39.61 -0.16 3.11
N GLY A 388 -38.76 0.85 2.88
CA GLY A 388 -39.02 2.23 3.26
C GLY A 388 -39.83 2.94 2.19
N HIS A 389 -41.12 2.59 2.07
CA HIS A 389 -42.12 3.40 1.38
C HIS A 389 -42.80 4.36 2.37
#